data_AF-A0A4V1THY5-F1
#
_entry.id   AF-A0A4V1THY5-F1
#
_cell.length_a   1.000
_cell.length_b   1.000
_cell.length_c   1.000
_cell.angle_alpha   90.00
_cell.angle_beta   90.00
_cell.angle_gamma   90.00
#
_symmetry.space_group_name_H-M   'P 1'
#
loop_
_entity.id
_entity.type
_entity.pdbx_description
1 polymer ?
#
loop_
_entity_poly.entity_id
_entity_poly.type
_entity_poly.pdbx_seq_one_letter_code
_entity_poly.pdbx_strand_id
1 'polypeptide(L)'
;VKEEAGPLLAAFLATIPREKTNTVNFVVDLNARLQQMIAYGIRMEPGVQEPEQTLAIKSGSCRDTSWLLVQILRHIGLAARFVSGYLIQMKADVDPLEGPRGTDKDFTDLHAWAEVYLPGAGWIGMDPTSGLLTGEGHLPLAATPHYRSAAPVSGVASYAETQFAFDMSVTRVHEVPRITLPFSDASWIELDALGERVEADLQAQDVRLTMGGEPTFVSIDDQTGEEWNTAAVGPTKRGLADKLIRRLRTRFGPGGMLHYGQGKWYPGESLPRWAFALYWREDGEPIWRNAALIAREPGAKTGGDREHEVVPTSAAVETLAAGLSERLGLGADYVLPAYEDTGHWLVKEGQLPENVDPLDPKLSDPEERARMVRVFERGLGKPSGYVIPVQRWQAAADDRRWRSEKWKLRRGKLFLVPGDSPVGYRLPLGSLPHVPAKAYPHIHPQDPLEPRGPLPGSFAPAPPPAGGISAVAAPPPAASPVQPSRPGAAPAGSPAQDIVEQELGAESVRTALSIEVRDGVLCVFLPPVERLEDYLDLIASIEATAEESGQPVHIEGYSPPHDPRLNVIKVTPDPGVIEVNIHPAKNWEQAVAITRGVYE
;
A
#
# COMPACT_ATOMS: atom_id res chain seq x y z
N VAL A 1 48.47 34.69 -25.08
CA VAL A 1 48.71 36.03 -25.66
C VAL A 1 47.36 36.64 -26.01
N LYS A 2 47.12 37.90 -25.61
CA LYS A 2 45.90 38.63 -25.99
C LYS A 2 46.06 39.07 -27.45
N GLU A 3 45.16 38.60 -28.31
CA GLU A 3 45.16 38.97 -29.74
C GLU A 3 44.41 40.29 -29.95
N GLU A 4 44.70 40.99 -31.05
CA GLU A 4 43.98 42.21 -31.41
C GLU A 4 42.50 41.89 -31.65
N ALA A 5 41.60 42.73 -31.12
CA ALA A 5 40.16 42.50 -31.31
C ALA A 5 39.71 43.08 -32.65
N GLY A 6 39.23 42.20 -33.54
CA GLY A 6 38.52 42.61 -34.74
C GLY A 6 37.17 43.27 -34.45
N PRO A 7 36.50 43.84 -35.47
CA PRO A 7 35.24 44.56 -35.30
C PRO A 7 34.14 43.76 -34.59
N LEU A 8 33.97 42.47 -34.92
CA LEU A 8 32.93 41.64 -34.30
C LEU A 8 33.26 41.30 -32.85
N LEU A 9 34.52 40.98 -32.55
CA LEU A 9 34.93 40.75 -31.17
C LEU A 9 34.81 42.02 -30.33
N ALA A 10 35.19 43.18 -30.86
CA ALA A 10 35.02 44.48 -30.20
C ALA A 10 33.53 44.79 -29.94
N ALA A 11 32.67 44.55 -30.93
CA ALA A 11 31.22 44.71 -30.78
C ALA A 11 30.66 43.78 -29.70
N PHE A 12 31.07 42.50 -29.68
CA PHE A 12 30.66 41.57 -28.63
C PHE A 12 31.12 42.02 -27.24
N LEU A 13 32.38 42.42 -27.10
CA LEU A 13 32.95 42.91 -25.84
C LEU A 13 32.21 44.15 -25.29
N ALA A 14 31.68 45.01 -26.17
CA ALA A 14 30.88 46.17 -25.77
C ALA A 14 29.52 45.78 -25.15
N THR A 15 29.01 44.58 -25.46
CA THR A 15 27.75 44.06 -24.88
C THR A 15 27.93 43.37 -23.53
N ILE A 16 29.15 43.24 -23.02
CA ILE A 16 29.42 42.60 -21.73
C ILE A 16 29.27 43.64 -20.61
N PRO A 17 28.34 43.45 -19.66
CA PRO A 17 28.16 44.37 -18.54
C PRO A 17 29.45 44.58 -17.74
N ARG A 18 29.72 45.82 -17.33
CA ARG A 18 30.91 46.21 -16.54
C ARG A 18 30.57 46.51 -15.08
N GLU A 19 29.33 46.28 -14.69
CA GLU A 19 28.84 46.47 -13.32
C GLU A 19 29.40 45.39 -12.39
N LYS A 20 29.53 45.73 -11.11
CA LYS A 20 30.01 44.76 -10.11
C LYS A 20 28.93 43.70 -9.89
N THR A 21 29.29 42.44 -10.13
CA THR A 21 28.43 41.28 -9.91
C THR A 21 29.23 40.15 -9.26
N ASN A 22 28.56 39.07 -8.88
CA ASN A 22 29.21 37.86 -8.43
C ASN A 22 30.06 37.27 -9.57
N THR A 23 31.36 37.05 -9.30
CA THR A 23 32.33 36.59 -10.31
C THR A 23 31.95 35.23 -10.89
N VAL A 24 31.42 34.30 -10.09
CA VAL A 24 31.02 32.96 -10.54
C VAL A 24 29.83 33.07 -11.50
N ASN A 25 28.78 33.78 -11.10
CA ASN A 25 27.62 33.98 -11.97
C ASN A 25 28.03 34.65 -13.28
N PHE A 26 28.89 35.67 -13.23
CA PHE A 26 29.38 36.34 -14.42
C PHE A 26 30.08 35.41 -15.42
N VAL A 27 31.00 34.55 -14.96
CA VAL A 27 31.73 33.65 -15.86
C VAL A 27 30.84 32.52 -16.38
N VAL A 28 29.90 32.04 -15.56
CA VAL A 28 28.89 31.03 -15.95
C VAL A 28 27.94 31.60 -16.99
N ASP A 29 27.41 32.81 -16.78
CA ASP A 29 26.51 33.49 -17.71
C ASP A 29 27.22 33.76 -19.04
N LEU A 30 28.50 34.17 -19.01
CA LEU A 30 29.29 34.37 -20.22
C LEU A 30 29.51 33.05 -20.99
N ASN A 31 29.77 31.96 -20.27
CA ASN A 31 29.93 30.63 -20.85
C ASN A 31 28.63 30.14 -21.52
N ALA A 32 27.51 30.23 -20.80
CA ALA A 32 26.19 29.88 -21.32
C ALA A 32 25.78 30.74 -22.52
N ARG A 33 26.11 32.04 -22.49
CA ARG A 33 25.83 32.96 -23.59
C ARG A 33 26.56 32.56 -24.88
N LEU A 34 27.81 32.10 -24.79
CA LEU A 34 28.53 31.60 -25.96
C LEU A 34 27.93 30.30 -26.49
N GLN A 35 27.56 29.39 -25.61
CA GLN A 35 26.89 28.14 -25.99
C GLN A 35 25.58 28.40 -26.74
N GLN A 36 24.78 29.37 -26.31
CA GLN A 36 23.53 29.76 -26.97
C GLN A 36 23.75 30.48 -28.31
N MET A 37 24.90 31.16 -28.47
CA MET A 37 25.20 32.00 -29.63
C MET A 37 25.89 31.24 -30.77
N ILE A 38 26.72 30.25 -30.45
CA ILE A 38 27.59 29.56 -31.40
C ILE A 38 27.10 28.13 -31.59
N ALA A 39 26.61 27.82 -32.79
CA ALA A 39 26.15 26.48 -33.13
C ALA A 39 27.32 25.49 -33.20
N TYR A 40 27.24 24.42 -32.41
CA TYR A 40 28.26 23.37 -32.40
C TYR A 40 28.25 22.54 -33.68
N GLY A 41 29.43 22.28 -34.24
CA GLY A 41 29.63 21.37 -35.37
C GLY A 41 30.99 20.69 -35.35
N ILE A 42 31.04 19.41 -35.76
CA ILE A 42 32.29 18.67 -35.94
C ILE A 42 32.99 19.22 -37.19
N ARG A 43 34.28 19.55 -37.05
CA ARG A 43 35.08 20.13 -38.14
C ARG A 43 36.30 19.30 -38.45
N MET A 44 36.41 18.92 -39.72
CA MET A 44 37.55 18.14 -40.23
C MET A 44 38.69 19.02 -40.73
N GLU A 45 38.46 20.32 -40.96
CA GLU A 45 39.54 21.20 -41.42
C GLU A 45 40.60 21.38 -40.33
N PRO A 46 41.88 21.54 -40.68
CA PRO A 46 42.93 21.78 -39.71
C PRO A 46 42.82 23.18 -39.07
N GLY A 47 43.38 23.31 -37.86
CA GLY A 47 43.50 24.59 -37.17
C GLY A 47 42.28 25.01 -36.35
N VAL A 48 42.39 26.16 -35.70
CA VAL A 48 41.35 26.77 -34.87
C VAL A 48 40.90 28.05 -35.55
N GLN A 49 39.59 28.30 -35.60
CA GLN A 49 39.03 29.54 -36.13
C GLN A 49 39.49 30.73 -35.29
N GLU A 50 39.73 31.84 -35.97
CA GLU A 50 39.93 33.11 -35.28
C GLU A 50 38.62 33.58 -34.63
N PRO A 51 38.67 34.31 -33.50
CA PRO A 51 37.47 34.83 -32.84
C PRO A 51 36.53 35.59 -33.78
N GLU A 52 37.08 36.38 -34.70
CA GLU A 52 36.33 37.12 -35.71
C GLU A 52 35.56 36.18 -36.64
N GLN A 53 36.19 35.09 -37.07
CA GLN A 53 35.58 34.09 -37.93
C GLN A 53 34.44 33.36 -37.20
N THR A 54 34.67 32.90 -35.96
CA THR A 54 33.64 32.19 -35.17
C THR A 54 32.44 33.08 -34.90
N LEU A 55 32.63 34.37 -34.60
CA LEU A 55 31.54 35.33 -34.42
C LEU A 55 30.80 35.66 -35.73
N ALA A 56 31.51 35.69 -36.86
CA ALA A 56 30.93 35.96 -38.17
C ALA A 56 29.99 34.82 -38.62
N ILE A 57 30.46 33.56 -38.52
CA ILE A 57 29.70 32.39 -38.99
C ILE A 57 28.76 31.83 -37.91
N LYS A 58 28.94 32.22 -36.64
CA LYS A 58 28.18 31.76 -35.47
C LYS A 58 28.11 30.23 -35.34
N SER A 59 29.19 29.56 -35.73
CA SER A 59 29.32 28.12 -35.64
C SER A 59 30.78 27.70 -35.51
N GLY A 60 31.05 26.64 -34.75
CA GLY A 60 32.40 26.15 -34.51
C GLY A 60 32.44 24.80 -33.82
N SER A 61 33.63 24.20 -33.81
CA SER A 61 33.95 23.02 -32.99
C SER A 61 34.36 23.44 -31.58
N CYS A 62 34.54 22.47 -30.66
CA CYS A 62 34.88 22.75 -29.26
C CYS A 62 36.15 23.61 -29.10
N ARG A 63 37.17 23.40 -29.95
CA ARG A 63 38.39 24.20 -30.00
C ARG A 63 38.17 25.65 -30.44
N ASP A 64 37.20 25.91 -31.32
CA ASP A 64 36.92 27.24 -31.87
C ASP A 64 36.25 28.12 -30.82
N THR A 65 35.14 27.63 -30.25
CA THR A 65 34.39 28.34 -29.21
C THR A 65 35.22 28.54 -27.94
N SER A 66 36.06 27.55 -27.58
CA SER A 66 36.99 27.67 -26.45
C SER A 66 38.05 28.73 -26.67
N TRP A 67 38.60 28.86 -27.88
CA TRP A 67 39.56 29.92 -28.17
C TRP A 67 38.93 31.30 -28.15
N LEU A 68 37.72 31.44 -28.70
CA LEU A 68 36.92 32.66 -28.60
C LEU A 68 36.73 33.07 -27.14
N LEU A 69 36.31 32.14 -26.27
CA LEU A 69 36.12 32.40 -24.84
C LEU A 69 37.43 32.83 -24.15
N VAL A 70 38.55 32.16 -24.43
CA VAL A 70 39.87 32.54 -23.91
C VAL A 70 40.22 33.99 -24.29
N GLN A 71 39.97 34.39 -25.54
CA GLN A 71 40.23 35.76 -25.99
C GLN A 71 39.30 36.77 -25.32
N ILE A 72 37.99 36.47 -25.22
CA ILE A 72 37.03 37.34 -24.51
C ILE A 72 37.49 37.60 -23.07
N LEU A 73 37.79 36.54 -22.32
CA LEU A 73 38.24 36.63 -20.93
C LEU A 73 39.50 37.49 -20.78
N ARG A 74 40.47 37.34 -21.69
CA ARG A 74 41.69 38.16 -21.71
C ARG A 74 41.41 39.62 -22.01
N HIS A 75 40.45 39.91 -22.90
CA HIS A 75 40.06 41.29 -23.23
C HIS A 75 39.34 42.01 -22.09
N ILE A 76 38.67 41.26 -21.20
CA ILE A 76 38.04 41.82 -19.99
C ILE A 76 38.96 41.81 -18.75
N GLY A 77 40.23 41.42 -18.91
CA GLY A 77 41.25 41.50 -17.86
C GLY A 77 41.40 40.25 -17.00
N LEU A 78 40.79 39.13 -17.38
CA LEU A 78 40.94 37.84 -16.70
C LEU A 78 42.02 37.00 -17.38
N ALA A 79 42.89 36.39 -16.57
CA ALA A 79 43.86 35.44 -17.09
C ALA A 79 43.14 34.17 -17.52
N ALA A 80 43.27 33.81 -18.79
CA ALA A 80 42.64 32.62 -19.37
C ALA A 80 43.65 31.79 -20.19
N ARG A 81 43.46 30.48 -20.24
CA ARG A 81 44.27 29.51 -21.00
C ARG A 81 43.40 28.51 -21.76
N PHE A 82 43.94 27.98 -22.83
CA PHE A 82 43.29 26.98 -23.67
C PHE A 82 43.68 25.59 -23.18
N VAL A 83 42.71 24.70 -23.01
CA VAL A 83 42.95 23.34 -22.55
C VAL A 83 42.44 22.35 -23.59
N SER A 84 43.24 21.34 -23.88
CA SER A 84 42.88 20.20 -24.73
C SER A 84 43.07 18.91 -23.94
N GLY A 85 42.16 17.97 -24.13
CA GLY A 85 42.15 16.71 -23.40
C GLY A 85 41.03 15.79 -23.89
N TYR A 86 40.51 14.99 -22.97
CA TYR A 86 39.41 14.07 -23.24
C TYR A 86 38.14 14.52 -22.53
N LEU A 87 37.00 14.30 -23.16
CA LEU A 87 35.69 14.37 -22.53
C LEU A 87 35.12 12.96 -22.46
N ILE A 88 34.99 12.44 -21.24
CA ILE A 88 34.29 11.19 -20.95
C ILE A 88 32.90 11.54 -20.47
N GLN A 89 31.88 10.98 -21.12
CA GLN A 89 30.50 11.05 -20.64
C GLN A 89 29.96 9.64 -20.47
N MET A 90 29.51 9.35 -19.25
CA MET A 90 28.89 8.09 -18.90
C MET A 90 27.38 8.19 -19.11
N LYS A 91 26.76 7.12 -19.59
CA LYS A 91 25.31 7.00 -19.60
C LYS A 91 24.79 6.97 -18.15
N ALA A 92 23.88 7.89 -17.83
CA ALA A 92 23.16 7.90 -16.57
C ALA A 92 22.12 6.77 -16.51
N ASP A 93 21.82 6.26 -15.32
CA ASP A 93 20.83 5.16 -15.16
C ASP A 93 19.39 5.64 -15.33
N VAL A 94 19.14 6.88 -14.91
CA VAL A 94 17.82 7.49 -14.91
C VAL A 94 17.90 8.76 -15.75
N ASP A 95 16.98 8.88 -16.70
CA ASP A 95 16.82 10.11 -17.46
C ASP A 95 16.42 11.25 -16.51
N PRO A 96 17.05 12.43 -16.61
CA PRO A 96 16.65 13.57 -15.81
C PRO A 96 15.19 13.97 -16.14
N LEU A 97 14.39 14.19 -15.10
CA LEU A 97 12.99 14.67 -15.23
C LEU A 97 12.92 16.05 -15.88
N GLU A 98 13.93 16.89 -15.64
CA GLU A 98 14.09 18.22 -16.23
C GLU A 98 15.52 18.41 -16.75
N GLY A 99 15.67 18.99 -17.94
CA GLY A 99 16.95 19.26 -18.59
C GLY A 99 17.24 18.37 -19.81
N PRO A 100 18.37 18.60 -20.50
CA PRO A 100 18.74 17.81 -21.66
C PRO A 100 19.12 16.38 -21.25
N ARG A 101 18.64 15.39 -22.01
CA ARG A 101 19.10 14.00 -21.87
C ARG A 101 20.61 13.93 -22.08
N GLY A 102 21.27 13.15 -21.22
CA GLY A 102 22.69 12.82 -21.38
C GLY A 102 22.93 11.91 -22.58
N THR A 103 24.13 11.35 -22.66
CA THR A 103 24.49 10.40 -23.74
C THR A 103 23.77 9.06 -23.60
N ASP A 104 23.37 8.46 -24.72
CA ASP A 104 22.71 7.14 -24.78
C ASP A 104 23.66 5.96 -24.51
N LYS A 105 24.97 6.20 -24.59
CA LYS A 105 26.04 5.24 -24.36
C LYS A 105 27.24 5.91 -23.70
N ASP A 106 28.05 5.13 -23.00
CA ASP A 106 29.36 5.61 -22.57
C ASP A 106 30.17 5.98 -23.80
N PHE A 107 30.72 7.19 -23.81
CA PHE A 107 31.59 7.61 -24.89
C PHE A 107 32.73 8.49 -24.37
N THR A 108 33.78 8.51 -25.17
CA THR A 108 34.96 9.35 -24.97
C THR A 108 35.28 10.04 -26.29
N ASP A 109 35.59 11.33 -26.23
CA ASP A 109 36.04 12.09 -27.39
C ASP A 109 37.19 13.03 -27.02
N LEU A 110 37.97 13.45 -28.01
CA LEU A 110 38.92 14.54 -27.85
C LEU A 110 38.13 15.85 -27.69
N HIS A 111 38.49 16.63 -26.69
CA HIS A 111 37.77 17.85 -26.37
C HIS A 111 38.69 19.01 -26.03
N ALA A 112 38.16 20.21 -26.12
CA ALA A 112 38.85 21.43 -25.74
C ALA A 112 37.90 22.38 -25.00
N TRP A 113 38.46 23.08 -24.01
CA TRP A 113 37.75 24.04 -23.17
C TRP A 113 38.64 25.23 -22.80
N ALA A 114 38.06 26.23 -22.16
CA ALA A 114 38.78 27.38 -21.62
C ALA A 114 38.95 27.24 -20.11
N GLU A 115 40.07 27.68 -19.57
CA GLU A 115 40.23 27.85 -18.12
C GLU A 115 40.50 29.30 -17.79
N VAL A 116 39.85 29.81 -16.74
CA VAL A 116 40.03 31.17 -16.21
C VAL A 116 40.65 31.11 -14.81
N TYR A 117 41.66 31.93 -14.54
CA TYR A 117 42.26 32.04 -13.23
C TYR A 117 41.52 33.05 -12.37
N LEU A 118 40.96 32.59 -11.25
CA LEU A 118 40.28 33.41 -10.26
C LEU A 118 41.09 33.40 -8.95
N PRO A 119 41.43 34.57 -8.38
CA PRO A 119 42.15 34.62 -7.10
C PRO A 119 41.42 33.83 -6.01
N GLY A 120 42.15 32.95 -5.32
CA GLY A 120 41.62 32.06 -4.29
C GLY A 120 41.05 30.74 -4.81
N ALA A 121 40.36 30.73 -5.96
CA ALA A 121 39.77 29.52 -6.53
C ALA A 121 40.70 28.79 -7.53
N GLY A 122 41.75 29.44 -8.02
CA GLY A 122 42.70 28.86 -8.97
C GLY A 122 42.17 28.88 -10.41
N TRP A 123 42.55 27.89 -11.21
CA TRP A 123 42.07 27.74 -12.59
C TRP A 123 40.73 27.01 -12.61
N ILE A 124 39.70 27.67 -13.14
CA ILE A 124 38.35 27.15 -13.27
C ILE A 124 38.08 26.85 -14.75
N GLY A 125 37.73 25.60 -15.05
CA GLY A 125 37.41 25.16 -16.40
C GLY A 125 35.97 25.47 -16.79
N MET A 126 35.81 25.94 -18.01
CA MET A 126 34.55 26.34 -18.61
C MET A 126 34.49 25.78 -20.03
N ASP A 127 33.44 25.01 -20.30
CA ASP A 127 33.20 24.44 -21.61
C ASP A 127 32.09 25.25 -22.32
N PRO A 128 32.45 26.14 -23.26
CA PRO A 128 31.47 26.97 -23.95
C PRO A 128 30.69 26.21 -25.02
N THR A 129 31.01 24.93 -25.24
CA THR A 129 30.27 24.04 -26.14
C THR A 129 29.01 23.51 -25.45
N SER A 130 29.14 23.10 -24.18
CA SER A 130 28.04 22.62 -23.35
C SER A 130 27.37 23.73 -22.53
N GLY A 131 28.06 24.86 -22.33
CA GLY A 131 27.62 25.94 -21.46
C GLY A 131 27.84 25.63 -19.97
N LEU A 132 28.47 24.50 -19.67
CA LEU A 132 28.71 24.02 -18.31
C LEU A 132 30.15 24.30 -17.86
N LEU A 133 30.36 24.27 -16.53
CA LEU A 133 31.70 24.16 -15.97
C LEU A 133 32.25 22.76 -16.25
N THR A 134 33.57 22.65 -16.33
CA THR A 134 34.23 21.34 -16.50
C THR A 134 33.98 20.47 -15.28
N GLY A 135 33.59 19.22 -15.52
CA GLY A 135 33.36 18.22 -14.47
C GLY A 135 34.42 17.12 -14.49
N GLU A 136 34.14 16.03 -13.77
CA GLU A 136 35.00 14.84 -13.69
C GLU A 136 35.29 14.18 -15.04
N GLY A 137 34.40 14.36 -16.02
CA GLY A 137 34.56 13.87 -17.39
C GLY A 137 35.60 14.63 -18.21
N HIS A 138 35.99 15.85 -17.82
CA HIS A 138 36.97 16.67 -18.53
C HIS A 138 38.38 16.36 -18.02
N LEU A 139 39.11 15.51 -18.75
CA LEU A 139 40.46 15.09 -18.38
C LEU A 139 41.50 15.95 -19.13
N PRO A 140 42.15 16.93 -18.47
CA PRO A 140 43.12 17.81 -19.13
C PRO A 140 44.38 17.04 -19.54
N LEU A 141 44.73 17.13 -20.83
CA LEU A 141 45.99 16.59 -21.35
C LEU A 141 47.05 17.69 -21.50
N ALA A 142 46.66 18.86 -22.02
CA ALA A 142 47.53 20.00 -22.23
C ALA A 142 46.79 21.32 -21.94
N ALA A 143 47.35 22.15 -21.05
CA ALA A 143 46.85 23.49 -20.75
C ALA A 143 47.88 24.54 -21.16
N THR A 144 47.54 25.42 -22.11
CA THR A 144 48.50 26.27 -22.80
C THR A 144 47.99 27.71 -22.99
N PRO A 145 48.90 28.71 -23.05
CA PRO A 145 48.50 30.09 -23.31
C PRO A 145 48.05 30.33 -24.77
N HIS A 146 48.28 29.39 -25.67
CA HIS A 146 47.89 29.50 -27.08
C HIS A 146 47.59 28.12 -27.67
N TYR A 147 46.46 27.97 -28.39
CA TYR A 147 45.98 26.66 -28.89
C TYR A 147 47.03 25.90 -29.71
N ARG A 148 47.85 26.60 -30.52
CA ARG A 148 48.97 26.00 -31.28
C ARG A 148 49.95 25.20 -30.43
N SER A 149 50.15 25.57 -29.16
CA SER A 149 51.04 24.86 -28.24
C SER A 149 50.42 23.59 -27.67
N ALA A 150 49.10 23.41 -27.82
CA ALA A 150 48.39 22.18 -27.49
C ALA A 150 48.22 21.25 -28.70
N ALA A 151 48.82 21.57 -29.86
CA ALA A 151 48.76 20.71 -31.03
C ALA A 151 49.47 19.37 -30.74
N PRO A 152 48.82 18.21 -31.00
CA PRO A 152 49.40 16.91 -30.69
C PRO A 152 50.61 16.58 -31.57
N VAL A 153 50.69 17.16 -32.76
CA VAL A 153 51.80 17.03 -33.71
C VAL A 153 52.20 18.43 -34.19
N SER A 154 53.49 18.72 -34.20
CA SER A 154 54.05 19.97 -34.74
C SER A 154 55.23 19.67 -35.66
N GLY A 155 55.39 20.45 -36.74
CA GLY A 155 56.45 20.24 -37.73
C GLY A 155 56.17 20.93 -39.06
N VAL A 156 57.00 20.65 -40.05
CA VAL A 156 56.83 21.10 -41.44
C VAL A 156 56.33 19.91 -42.27
N ALA A 157 55.23 20.09 -43.00
CA ALA A 157 54.67 19.07 -43.87
C ALA A 157 54.74 19.52 -45.34
N SER A 158 55.15 18.63 -46.23
CA SER A 158 54.93 18.77 -47.68
C SER A 158 53.62 18.08 -48.07
N TYR A 159 53.06 18.42 -49.23
CA TYR A 159 51.86 17.75 -49.72
C TYR A 159 52.11 16.24 -49.88
N ALA A 160 51.31 15.43 -49.20
CA ALA A 160 51.31 13.97 -49.27
C ALA A 160 49.87 13.48 -49.12
N GLU A 161 49.42 12.56 -49.98
CA GLU A 161 48.17 11.85 -49.74
C GLU A 161 48.30 11.06 -48.44
N THR A 162 47.51 11.44 -47.44
CA THR A 162 47.54 10.83 -46.10
C THR A 162 46.15 10.33 -45.75
N GLN A 163 46.06 9.10 -45.23
CA GLN A 163 44.87 8.59 -44.57
C GLN A 163 45.06 8.72 -43.05
N PHE A 164 44.09 9.32 -42.36
CA PHE A 164 44.12 9.52 -40.92
C PHE A 164 43.05 8.66 -40.26
N ALA A 165 43.42 7.92 -39.22
CA ALA A 165 42.51 7.13 -38.40
C ALA A 165 42.84 7.35 -36.92
N PHE A 166 41.81 7.39 -36.08
CA PHE A 166 41.92 7.44 -34.63
C PHE A 166 40.87 6.51 -34.01
N ASP A 167 41.19 5.95 -32.85
CA ASP A 167 40.29 5.10 -32.07
C ASP A 167 40.33 5.52 -30.60
N MET A 168 39.16 5.54 -29.96
CA MET A 168 39.00 5.86 -28.55
C MET A 168 37.90 4.97 -27.96
N SER A 169 38.20 4.37 -26.80
CA SER A 169 37.25 3.52 -26.07
C SER A 169 37.30 3.81 -24.58
N VAL A 170 36.16 3.58 -23.91
CA VAL A 170 35.99 3.70 -22.46
C VAL A 170 35.31 2.42 -21.96
N THR A 171 35.72 1.93 -20.79
CA THR A 171 35.17 0.70 -20.19
C THR A 171 35.04 0.87 -18.69
N ARG A 172 33.89 0.48 -18.13
CA ARG A 172 33.65 0.42 -16.68
C ARG A 172 34.40 -0.79 -16.10
N VAL A 173 35.31 -0.56 -15.15
CA VAL A 173 36.13 -1.63 -14.53
C VAL A 173 35.45 -2.26 -13.32
N HIS A 174 34.60 -1.51 -12.63
CA HIS A 174 33.83 -1.98 -11.48
C HIS A 174 32.47 -1.28 -11.46
N GLU A 175 31.41 -2.08 -11.48
CA GLU A 175 30.03 -1.59 -11.44
C GLU A 175 29.29 -2.37 -10.36
N VAL A 176 29.00 -1.70 -9.25
CA VAL A 176 28.18 -2.26 -8.18
C VAL A 176 26.75 -2.38 -8.70
N PRO A 177 26.00 -3.45 -8.38
CA PRO A 177 24.60 -3.57 -8.74
C PRO A 177 23.82 -2.31 -8.32
N ARG A 178 23.16 -1.68 -9.29
CA ARG A 178 22.46 -0.42 -9.08
C ARG A 178 21.00 -0.73 -8.82
N ILE A 179 20.46 -0.22 -7.72
CA ILE A 179 19.03 -0.35 -7.37
C ILE A 179 18.09 0.34 -8.38
N THR A 180 18.63 1.14 -9.30
CA THR A 180 17.94 1.83 -10.38
C THR A 180 17.76 0.98 -11.64
N LEU A 181 18.40 -0.20 -11.71
CA LEU A 181 18.26 -1.15 -12.81
C LEU A 181 17.84 -2.52 -12.27
N PRO A 182 17.04 -3.30 -13.02
CA PRO A 182 16.76 -4.67 -12.64
C PRO A 182 18.06 -5.48 -12.59
N PHE A 183 18.16 -6.37 -11.61
CA PHE A 183 19.26 -7.35 -11.57
C PHE A 183 19.26 -8.18 -12.86
N SER A 184 20.47 -8.55 -13.31
CA SER A 184 20.61 -9.38 -14.52
C SER A 184 19.97 -10.74 -14.34
N ASP A 185 19.51 -11.36 -15.42
CA ASP A 185 18.97 -12.73 -15.40
C ASP A 185 19.98 -13.72 -14.80
N ALA A 186 21.27 -13.53 -15.08
CA ALA A 186 22.34 -14.34 -14.49
C ALA A 186 22.38 -14.21 -12.95
N SER A 187 22.28 -12.99 -12.43
CA SER A 187 22.23 -12.74 -10.98
C SER A 187 21.00 -13.37 -10.34
N TRP A 188 19.85 -13.34 -11.00
CA TRP A 188 18.63 -14.01 -10.53
C TRP A 188 18.80 -15.53 -10.49
N ILE A 189 19.40 -16.13 -11.52
CA ILE A 189 19.69 -17.57 -11.57
C ILE A 189 20.64 -17.98 -10.44
N GLU A 190 21.70 -17.20 -10.20
CA GLU A 190 22.66 -17.47 -9.13
C GLU A 190 22.02 -17.37 -7.72
N LEU A 191 21.15 -16.37 -7.51
CA LEU A 191 20.40 -16.21 -6.27
C LEU A 191 19.47 -17.40 -6.03
N ASP A 192 18.73 -17.82 -7.05
CA ASP A 192 17.80 -18.94 -6.95
C ASP A 192 18.54 -20.26 -6.64
N ALA A 193 19.67 -20.50 -7.33
CA ALA A 193 20.52 -21.64 -7.07
C ALA A 193 21.14 -21.62 -5.65
N LEU A 194 21.37 -20.44 -5.06
CA LEU A 194 21.81 -20.32 -3.67
C LEU A 194 20.68 -20.64 -2.70
N GLY A 195 19.46 -20.15 -2.97
CA GLY A 195 18.29 -20.45 -2.16
C GLY A 195 18.00 -21.95 -2.05
N GLU A 196 18.07 -22.66 -3.17
CA GLU A 196 17.92 -24.14 -3.21
C GLU A 196 18.99 -24.87 -2.39
N ARG A 197 20.24 -24.39 -2.39
CA ARG A 197 21.30 -24.97 -1.55
C ARG A 197 21.04 -24.75 -0.07
N VAL A 198 20.62 -23.54 0.32
CA VAL A 198 20.29 -23.21 1.71
C VAL A 198 19.10 -24.05 2.19
N GLU A 199 18.08 -24.23 1.36
CA GLU A 199 16.93 -25.09 1.67
C GLU A 199 17.36 -26.54 1.92
N ALA A 200 18.23 -27.10 1.08
CA ALA A 200 18.77 -28.45 1.27
C ALA A 200 19.54 -28.58 2.61
N ASP A 201 20.33 -27.56 2.97
CA ASP A 201 21.06 -27.53 4.24
C ASP A 201 20.12 -27.45 5.46
N LEU A 202 19.04 -26.67 5.37
CA LEU A 202 18.03 -26.56 6.44
C LEU A 202 17.31 -27.90 6.67
N GLN A 203 16.91 -28.56 5.58
CA GLN A 203 16.26 -29.87 5.64
C GLN A 203 17.19 -30.95 6.24
N ALA A 204 18.46 -30.97 5.82
CA ALA A 204 19.45 -31.91 6.35
C ALA A 204 19.69 -31.75 7.87
N GLN A 205 19.46 -30.55 8.40
CA GLN A 205 19.63 -30.21 9.81
C GLN A 205 18.32 -30.20 10.61
N ASP A 206 17.21 -30.63 10.03
CA ASP A 206 15.89 -30.66 10.66
C ASP A 206 15.39 -29.27 11.12
N VAL A 207 15.81 -28.21 10.41
CA VAL A 207 15.43 -26.81 10.71
C VAL A 207 14.23 -26.41 9.86
N ARG A 208 13.17 -25.90 10.50
CA ARG A 208 11.99 -25.35 9.81
C ARG A 208 12.09 -23.84 9.81
N LEU A 209 12.05 -23.24 8.62
CA LEU A 209 12.07 -21.78 8.43
C LEU A 209 10.77 -21.33 7.78
N THR A 210 10.10 -20.35 8.40
CA THR A 210 8.96 -19.66 7.79
C THR A 210 9.39 -18.26 7.40
N MET A 211 9.13 -17.89 6.14
CA MET A 211 9.52 -16.59 5.60
C MET A 211 8.28 -15.77 5.26
N GLY A 212 8.18 -14.57 5.83
CA GLY A 212 7.13 -13.61 5.51
C GLY A 212 7.67 -12.44 4.67
N GLY A 213 6.78 -11.55 4.26
CA GLY A 213 7.13 -10.32 3.56
C GLY A 213 6.06 -9.25 3.71
N GLU A 214 6.48 -8.01 3.57
CA GLU A 214 5.63 -6.83 3.63
C GLU A 214 5.89 -5.95 2.39
N PRO A 215 5.66 -6.45 1.15
CA PRO A 215 5.81 -5.64 -0.05
C PRO A 215 4.92 -4.39 0.01
N THR A 216 5.50 -3.26 -0.40
CA THR A 216 4.84 -1.96 -0.41
C THR A 216 4.65 -1.45 -1.84
N PHE A 217 3.53 -0.77 -2.06
CA PHE A 217 3.11 -0.27 -3.37
C PHE A 217 2.84 1.23 -3.30
N VAL A 218 3.30 1.94 -4.33
CA VAL A 218 3.04 3.37 -4.56
C VAL A 218 2.29 3.51 -5.88
N SER A 219 1.39 4.49 -5.97
CA SER A 219 0.69 4.79 -7.22
C SER A 219 1.65 5.28 -8.29
N ILE A 220 1.55 4.74 -9.51
CA ILE A 220 2.28 5.26 -10.67
C ILE A 220 1.65 6.55 -11.21
N ASP A 221 0.34 6.72 -11.01
CA ASP A 221 -0.44 7.84 -11.55
C ASP A 221 -0.29 9.11 -10.73
N ASP A 222 0.05 8.98 -9.44
CA ASP A 222 0.28 10.11 -8.53
C ASP A 222 1.34 9.75 -7.48
N GLN A 223 2.59 10.07 -7.76
CA GLN A 223 3.72 9.82 -6.85
C GLN A 223 3.97 10.99 -5.87
N THR A 224 3.28 12.12 -6.07
CA THR A 224 3.54 13.36 -5.31
C THR A 224 2.41 13.75 -4.37
N GLY A 225 1.22 13.17 -4.56
CA GLY A 225 0.07 13.39 -3.71
C GLY A 225 0.35 13.05 -2.25
N GLU A 226 -0.32 13.76 -1.34
CA GLU A 226 -0.08 13.64 0.10
C GLU A 226 -0.25 12.19 0.58
N GLU A 227 -1.23 11.46 0.04
CA GLU A 227 -1.45 10.04 0.37
C GLU A 227 -0.27 9.13 -0.03
N TRP A 228 0.52 9.48 -1.05
CA TRP A 228 1.65 8.69 -1.55
C TRP A 228 3.02 9.19 -1.05
N ASN A 229 3.01 10.19 -0.17
CA ASN A 229 4.23 10.77 0.40
C ASN A 229 4.22 10.72 1.93
N THR A 230 3.18 11.26 2.58
CA THR A 230 3.16 11.46 4.04
C THR A 230 1.92 10.92 4.72
N ALA A 231 0.74 11.00 4.09
CA ALA A 231 -0.51 10.56 4.68
C ALA A 231 -0.68 9.04 4.58
N ALA A 232 -1.23 8.44 5.64
CA ALA A 232 -1.49 7.00 5.68
C ALA A 232 -2.71 6.63 4.85
N VAL A 233 -3.80 7.35 5.04
CA VAL A 233 -5.05 7.19 4.29
C VAL A 233 -5.19 8.31 3.27
N GLY A 234 -5.98 8.06 2.24
CA GLY A 234 -6.28 9.05 1.23
C GLY A 234 -7.46 8.62 0.35
N PRO A 235 -7.94 9.51 -0.52
CA PRO A 235 -9.15 9.29 -1.30
C PRO A 235 -9.03 8.14 -2.30
N THR A 236 -7.81 7.81 -2.78
CA THR A 236 -7.64 6.78 -3.83
C THR A 236 -7.14 5.45 -3.28
N LYS A 237 -6.33 5.48 -2.20
CA LYS A 237 -5.71 4.27 -1.62
C LYS A 237 -6.69 3.14 -1.34
N ARG A 238 -7.85 3.47 -0.77
CA ARG A 238 -8.86 2.47 -0.38
C ARG A 238 -9.43 1.73 -1.60
N GLY A 239 -9.74 2.45 -2.68
CA GLY A 239 -10.22 1.85 -3.93
C GLY A 239 -9.14 1.04 -4.66
N LEU A 240 -7.88 1.49 -4.62
CA LEU A 240 -6.75 0.74 -5.18
C LEU A 240 -6.45 -0.53 -4.37
N ALA A 241 -6.55 -0.47 -3.05
CA ALA A 241 -6.42 -1.62 -2.18
C ALA A 241 -7.51 -2.68 -2.42
N ASP A 242 -8.76 -2.28 -2.67
CA ASP A 242 -9.84 -3.23 -3.03
C ASP A 242 -9.56 -3.92 -4.38
N LYS A 243 -9.03 -3.19 -5.37
CA LYS A 243 -8.58 -3.79 -6.63
C LYS A 243 -7.43 -4.78 -6.41
N LEU A 244 -6.44 -4.40 -5.60
CA LEU A 244 -5.28 -5.23 -5.28
C LEU A 244 -5.68 -6.51 -4.55
N ILE A 245 -6.44 -6.42 -3.46
CA ILE A 245 -6.84 -7.60 -2.68
C ILE A 245 -7.70 -8.58 -3.50
N ARG A 246 -8.52 -8.08 -4.45
CA ARG A 246 -9.28 -8.94 -5.37
C ARG A 246 -8.38 -9.65 -6.39
N ARG A 247 -7.34 -9.00 -6.89
CA ARG A 247 -6.33 -9.66 -7.75
C ARG A 247 -5.58 -10.73 -6.95
N LEU A 248 -5.17 -10.41 -5.73
CA LEU A 248 -4.53 -11.36 -4.81
C LEU A 248 -5.44 -12.54 -4.48
N ARG A 249 -6.75 -12.31 -4.32
CA ARG A 249 -7.74 -13.40 -4.19
C ARG A 249 -7.72 -14.33 -5.39
N THR A 250 -7.73 -13.79 -6.61
CA THR A 250 -7.66 -14.62 -7.82
C THR A 250 -6.34 -15.41 -7.91
N ARG A 251 -5.22 -14.84 -7.44
CA ARG A 251 -3.89 -15.44 -7.55
C ARG A 251 -3.57 -16.48 -6.48
N PHE A 252 -3.94 -16.23 -5.22
CA PHE A 252 -3.50 -17.01 -4.05
C PHE A 252 -4.61 -17.80 -3.39
N GLY A 253 -5.84 -17.28 -3.37
CA GLY A 253 -6.97 -17.94 -2.70
C GLY A 253 -8.25 -17.84 -3.51
N PRO A 254 -8.37 -18.50 -4.68
CA PRO A 254 -9.64 -18.64 -5.38
C PRO A 254 -10.68 -19.25 -4.43
N GLY A 255 -11.83 -18.59 -4.28
CA GLY A 255 -12.83 -19.01 -3.27
C GLY A 255 -12.53 -18.55 -1.85
N GLY A 256 -11.52 -17.72 -1.63
CA GLY A 256 -11.23 -17.08 -0.34
C GLY A 256 -12.25 -15.99 0.00
N MET A 257 -12.39 -15.71 1.29
CA MET A 257 -13.26 -14.66 1.83
C MET A 257 -12.48 -13.35 1.96
N LEU A 258 -13.09 -12.24 1.54
CA LEU A 258 -12.60 -10.89 1.82
C LEU A 258 -13.27 -10.34 3.08
N HIS A 259 -12.45 -9.81 3.98
CA HIS A 259 -12.86 -9.17 5.22
C HIS A 259 -12.42 -7.71 5.24
N TYR A 260 -13.36 -6.80 5.46
CA TYR A 260 -13.19 -5.35 5.47
C TYR A 260 -13.16 -4.86 6.92
N GLY A 261 -11.98 -4.86 7.54
CA GLY A 261 -11.80 -4.62 8.96
C GLY A 261 -11.15 -3.29 9.33
N GLN A 262 -10.90 -3.14 10.62
CA GLN A 262 -10.08 -2.09 11.19
C GLN A 262 -8.63 -2.59 11.35
N GLY A 263 -7.68 -1.74 11.00
CA GLY A 263 -6.24 -1.95 11.10
C GLY A 263 -5.64 -1.27 12.33
N LYS A 264 -4.37 -0.87 12.21
CA LYS A 264 -3.63 -0.19 13.29
C LYS A 264 -4.31 1.15 13.62
N TRP A 265 -4.34 1.50 14.91
CA TRP A 265 -4.83 2.78 15.42
C TRP A 265 -3.68 3.52 16.09
N TYR A 266 -3.33 4.70 15.58
CA TYR A 266 -2.22 5.48 16.11
C TYR A 266 -2.71 6.64 16.98
N PRO A 267 -1.94 7.05 18.01
CA PRO A 267 -2.28 8.20 18.83
C PRO A 267 -2.47 9.46 17.99
N GLY A 268 -3.60 10.16 18.18
CA GLY A 268 -3.95 11.37 17.44
C GLY A 268 -4.88 11.15 16.24
N GLU A 269 -5.13 9.90 15.82
CA GLU A 269 -6.14 9.58 14.82
C GLU A 269 -7.51 9.35 15.48
N SER A 270 -8.59 9.90 14.92
CA SER A 270 -9.95 9.75 15.46
C SER A 270 -10.52 8.33 15.32
N LEU A 271 -10.10 7.60 14.29
CA LEU A 271 -10.55 6.25 13.99
C LEU A 271 -9.35 5.36 13.60
N PRO A 272 -9.44 4.04 13.83
CA PRO A 272 -8.47 3.10 13.29
C PRO A 272 -8.48 3.14 11.76
N ARG A 273 -7.31 2.91 11.16
CA ARG A 273 -7.18 2.78 9.70
C ARG A 273 -7.98 1.58 9.19
N TRP A 274 -8.33 1.54 7.91
CA TRP A 274 -8.96 0.35 7.32
C TRP A 274 -7.92 -0.76 7.09
N ALA A 275 -8.35 -2.02 7.08
CA ALA A 275 -7.51 -3.17 6.74
C ALA A 275 -8.34 -4.20 5.97
N PHE A 276 -7.90 -4.56 4.78
CA PHE A 276 -8.53 -5.61 3.99
C PHE A 276 -7.77 -6.91 4.20
N ALA A 277 -8.48 -7.99 4.50
CA ALA A 277 -7.88 -9.30 4.68
C ALA A 277 -8.52 -10.31 3.75
N LEU A 278 -7.69 -11.14 3.13
CA LEU A 278 -8.09 -12.31 2.35
C LEU A 278 -7.78 -13.56 3.17
N TYR A 279 -8.80 -14.36 3.46
CA TYR A 279 -8.65 -15.65 4.13
C TYR A 279 -8.99 -16.80 3.18
N TRP A 280 -8.19 -17.85 3.16
CA TRP A 280 -8.46 -19.07 2.39
C TRP A 280 -7.93 -20.32 3.12
N ARG A 281 -8.53 -21.47 2.83
CA ARG A 281 -8.19 -22.74 3.49
C ARG A 281 -6.96 -23.37 2.84
N GLU A 282 -6.12 -24.01 3.65
CA GLU A 282 -4.98 -24.79 3.17
C GLU A 282 -5.41 -26.02 2.35
N ASP A 283 -6.62 -26.55 2.61
CA ASP A 283 -7.17 -27.71 1.89
C ASP A 283 -7.77 -27.37 0.50
N GLY A 284 -7.76 -26.10 0.11
CA GLY A 284 -8.25 -25.63 -1.19
C GLY A 284 -9.77 -25.52 -1.32
N GLU A 285 -10.54 -25.89 -0.30
CA GLU A 285 -11.99 -25.70 -0.30
C GLU A 285 -12.36 -24.20 -0.17
N PRO A 286 -13.42 -23.74 -0.85
CA PRO A 286 -13.82 -22.33 -0.80
C PRO A 286 -14.41 -21.97 0.59
N ILE A 287 -14.03 -20.79 1.08
CA ILE A 287 -14.73 -20.13 2.21
C ILE A 287 -15.89 -19.29 1.67
N TRP A 288 -15.71 -18.68 0.49
CA TRP A 288 -16.69 -17.85 -0.20
C TRP A 288 -16.73 -18.19 -1.68
N ARG A 289 -17.82 -18.79 -2.14
CA ARG A 289 -17.97 -19.39 -3.48
C ARG A 289 -18.25 -18.34 -4.55
N ASN A 290 -19.23 -17.48 -4.32
CA ASN A 290 -19.76 -16.55 -5.31
C ASN A 290 -19.13 -15.17 -5.20
N ALA A 291 -18.07 -14.94 -5.98
CA ALA A 291 -17.33 -13.68 -5.98
C ALA A 291 -18.17 -12.45 -6.37
N ALA A 292 -19.30 -12.64 -7.07
CA ALA A 292 -20.20 -11.54 -7.44
C ALA A 292 -20.98 -10.98 -6.25
N LEU A 293 -21.08 -11.72 -5.15
CA LEU A 293 -21.74 -11.29 -3.91
C LEU A 293 -20.80 -10.50 -2.98
N ILE A 294 -19.54 -10.28 -3.36
CA ILE A 294 -18.63 -9.43 -2.60
C ILE A 294 -18.76 -8.00 -3.12
N ALA A 295 -19.47 -7.16 -2.37
CA ALA A 295 -19.72 -5.76 -2.74
C ALA A 295 -18.42 -5.00 -2.97
N ARG A 296 -18.42 -3.98 -3.85
CA ARG A 296 -17.22 -3.18 -4.12
C ARG A 296 -17.08 -2.00 -3.17
N GLU A 297 -15.87 -1.47 -3.07
CA GLU A 297 -15.66 -0.22 -2.34
C GLU A 297 -16.28 0.97 -3.11
N PRO A 298 -17.05 1.85 -2.44
CA PRO A 298 -17.66 3.02 -3.07
C PRO A 298 -16.62 3.90 -3.79
N GLY A 299 -16.94 4.32 -5.02
CA GLY A 299 -16.06 5.19 -5.82
C GLY A 299 -14.92 4.49 -6.58
N ALA A 300 -14.79 3.16 -6.49
CA ALA A 300 -13.84 2.41 -7.30
C ALA A 300 -14.24 2.45 -8.80
N LYS A 301 -13.53 3.26 -9.61
CA LYS A 301 -13.72 3.32 -11.08
C LYS A 301 -13.58 1.92 -11.70
N THR A 302 -14.61 1.45 -12.40
CA THR A 302 -14.57 0.21 -13.20
C THR A 302 -14.17 0.53 -14.64
N GLY A 303 -13.28 -0.27 -15.24
CA GLY A 303 -12.97 -0.22 -16.67
C GLY A 303 -14.03 -0.91 -17.54
N GLY A 304 -15.30 -0.84 -17.13
CA GLY A 304 -16.42 -1.56 -17.73
C GLY A 304 -17.65 -1.44 -16.84
N ASP A 305 -18.71 -0.90 -17.41
CA ASP A 305 -20.04 -0.59 -16.86
C ASP A 305 -20.48 -1.42 -15.65
N ARG A 306 -20.52 -0.79 -14.47
CA ARG A 306 -21.56 -0.97 -13.44
C ARG A 306 -21.71 0.33 -12.65
N GLU A 307 -22.09 1.39 -13.36
CA GLU A 307 -22.87 2.47 -12.74
C GLU A 307 -24.16 1.82 -12.20
N HIS A 308 -24.43 1.98 -10.91
CA HIS A 308 -25.53 1.38 -10.13
C HIS A 308 -25.28 -0.03 -9.57
N GLU A 309 -24.42 -0.17 -8.55
CA GLU A 309 -24.78 -1.07 -7.45
C GLU A 309 -26.05 -0.47 -6.81
N VAL A 310 -27.14 -1.23 -6.80
CA VAL A 310 -28.42 -0.82 -6.21
C VAL A 310 -28.15 -0.48 -4.74
N VAL A 311 -28.35 0.78 -4.36
CA VAL A 311 -28.22 1.21 -2.97
C VAL A 311 -29.20 0.36 -2.14
N PRO A 312 -28.73 -0.46 -1.18
CA PRO A 312 -29.60 -1.35 -0.43
C PRO A 312 -30.62 -0.53 0.35
N THR A 313 -31.90 -0.84 0.18
CA THR A 313 -32.97 -0.17 0.92
C THR A 313 -33.02 -0.68 2.35
N SER A 314 -33.58 0.10 3.28
CA SER A 314 -33.77 -0.34 4.67
C SER A 314 -34.55 -1.66 4.79
N ALA A 315 -35.45 -1.94 3.84
CA ALA A 315 -36.19 -3.20 3.77
C ALA A 315 -35.30 -4.39 3.36
N ALA A 316 -34.29 -4.17 2.51
CA ALA A 316 -33.33 -5.21 2.13
C ALA A 316 -32.46 -5.64 3.33
N VAL A 317 -32.06 -4.69 4.18
CA VAL A 317 -31.30 -4.97 5.41
C VAL A 317 -32.10 -5.83 6.38
N GLU A 318 -33.38 -5.50 6.58
CA GLU A 318 -34.29 -6.24 7.45
C GLU A 318 -34.53 -7.66 6.93
N THR A 319 -34.75 -7.79 5.61
CA THR A 319 -34.95 -9.09 4.96
C THR A 319 -33.71 -9.97 5.08
N LEU A 320 -32.51 -9.42 4.87
CA LEU A 320 -31.26 -10.15 5.05
C LEU A 320 -31.09 -10.59 6.52
N ALA A 321 -31.37 -9.71 7.48
CA ALA A 321 -31.26 -10.03 8.90
C ALA A 321 -32.26 -11.12 9.33
N ALA A 322 -33.51 -11.03 8.88
CA ALA A 322 -34.52 -12.06 9.14
C ALA A 322 -34.12 -13.40 8.51
N GLY A 323 -33.71 -13.40 7.24
CA GLY A 323 -33.27 -14.60 6.53
C GLY A 323 -32.07 -15.28 7.19
N LEU A 324 -31.10 -14.49 7.66
CA LEU A 324 -29.93 -15.00 8.36
C LEU A 324 -30.32 -15.59 9.73
N SER A 325 -31.21 -14.92 10.48
CA SER A 325 -31.70 -15.42 11.78
C SER A 325 -32.45 -16.75 11.64
N GLU A 326 -33.28 -16.89 10.60
CA GLU A 326 -33.99 -18.14 10.29
C GLU A 326 -33.02 -19.26 9.90
N ARG A 327 -32.01 -18.96 9.07
CA ARG A 327 -31.01 -19.96 8.65
C ARG A 327 -30.14 -20.46 9.80
N LEU A 328 -29.84 -19.61 10.77
CA LEU A 328 -29.16 -19.99 12.00
C LEU A 328 -30.06 -20.77 12.97
N GLY A 329 -31.35 -20.96 12.65
CA GLY A 329 -32.32 -21.69 13.48
C GLY A 329 -32.78 -20.90 14.72
N LEU A 330 -32.61 -19.57 14.72
CA LEU A 330 -32.97 -18.71 15.84
C LEU A 330 -34.42 -18.20 15.71
N GLY A 331 -34.84 -17.87 14.49
CA GLY A 331 -36.13 -17.28 14.16
C GLY A 331 -36.10 -15.75 14.02
N ALA A 332 -36.97 -15.18 13.19
CA ALA A 332 -37.00 -13.74 12.89
C ALA A 332 -37.24 -12.83 14.11
N ASP A 333 -37.89 -13.38 15.14
CA ASP A 333 -38.23 -12.74 16.42
C ASP A 333 -37.02 -12.24 17.25
N TYR A 334 -35.81 -12.70 16.91
CA TYR A 334 -34.56 -12.34 17.60
C TYR A 334 -33.80 -11.21 16.91
N VAL A 335 -34.30 -10.72 15.78
CA VAL A 335 -33.73 -9.56 15.08
C VAL A 335 -34.19 -8.28 15.76
N LEU A 336 -33.23 -7.46 16.22
CA LEU A 336 -33.47 -6.21 16.95
C LEU A 336 -33.05 -5.01 16.09
N PRO A 337 -33.94 -4.04 15.82
CA PRO A 337 -33.53 -2.80 15.19
C PRO A 337 -32.70 -1.95 16.17
N ALA A 338 -31.54 -1.47 15.70
CA ALA A 338 -30.65 -0.58 16.44
C ALA A 338 -30.82 0.87 15.97
N TYR A 339 -30.83 1.82 16.90
CA TYR A 339 -31.08 3.24 16.63
C TYR A 339 -29.95 4.11 17.17
N GLU A 340 -29.71 5.27 16.55
CA GLU A 340 -28.87 6.31 17.16
C GLU A 340 -29.54 6.87 18.42
N ASP A 341 -28.76 7.25 19.43
CA ASP A 341 -29.30 7.79 20.68
C ASP A 341 -29.82 9.24 20.50
N THR A 342 -31.13 9.39 20.36
CA THR A 342 -31.81 10.68 20.26
C THR A 342 -31.45 11.64 21.38
N GLY A 343 -31.30 11.15 22.62
CA GLY A 343 -31.03 12.00 23.78
C GLY A 343 -29.65 12.62 23.73
N HIS A 344 -28.65 11.87 23.25
CA HIS A 344 -27.31 12.38 23.04
C HIS A 344 -27.31 13.52 21.99
N TRP A 345 -27.99 13.30 20.87
CA TRP A 345 -28.04 14.25 19.76
C TRP A 345 -28.83 15.52 20.08
N LEU A 346 -29.92 15.43 20.85
CA LEU A 346 -30.68 16.60 21.32
C LEU A 346 -29.86 17.47 22.30
N VAL A 347 -29.09 16.86 23.19
CA VAL A 347 -28.21 17.61 24.11
C VAL A 347 -27.07 18.28 23.35
N LYS A 348 -26.49 17.59 22.35
CA LYS A 348 -25.46 18.15 21.45
C LYS A 348 -26.00 19.33 20.64
N GLU A 349 -27.18 19.19 20.04
CA GLU A 349 -27.86 20.27 19.31
C GLU A 349 -28.10 21.49 20.21
N GLY A 350 -28.58 21.29 21.44
CA GLY A 350 -28.77 22.38 22.40
C GLY A 350 -27.49 23.03 22.93
N GLN A 351 -26.31 22.45 22.67
CA GLN A 351 -25.01 23.06 22.97
C GLN A 351 -24.49 23.94 21.83
N LEU A 352 -25.14 23.90 20.66
CA LEU A 352 -24.80 24.78 19.55
C LEU A 352 -25.23 26.22 19.87
N PRO A 353 -24.44 27.23 19.45
CA PRO A 353 -24.87 28.62 19.52
C PRO A 353 -26.20 28.84 18.78
N GLU A 354 -27.06 29.75 19.28
CA GLU A 354 -28.39 30.03 18.71
C GLU A 354 -28.39 30.40 17.21
N ASN A 355 -27.23 30.77 16.66
CA ASN A 355 -27.02 31.17 15.27
C ASN A 355 -26.33 30.09 14.41
N VAL A 356 -26.23 28.84 14.89
CA VAL A 356 -25.61 27.71 14.18
C VAL A 356 -26.63 26.57 14.08
N ASP A 357 -27.11 26.32 12.87
CA ASP A 357 -27.91 25.13 12.56
C ASP A 357 -26.98 23.88 12.53
N PRO A 358 -27.44 22.69 12.96
CA PRO A 358 -26.73 21.42 12.75
C PRO A 358 -26.24 21.16 11.32
N LEU A 359 -26.87 21.80 10.32
CA LEU A 359 -26.52 21.73 8.90
C LEU A 359 -25.67 22.92 8.41
N ASP A 360 -25.32 23.88 9.28
CA ASP A 360 -24.55 25.10 8.92
C ASP A 360 -23.04 24.80 8.75
N PRO A 361 -22.40 25.28 7.67
CA PRO A 361 -20.97 25.07 7.40
C PRO A 361 -19.98 25.69 8.42
N LYS A 362 -20.42 26.47 9.42
CA LYS A 362 -19.54 27.18 10.38
C LYS A 362 -19.05 26.36 11.59
N LEU A 363 -19.35 25.06 11.67
CA LEU A 363 -18.85 24.18 12.74
C LEU A 363 -17.32 24.03 12.68
N SER A 364 -16.66 24.16 13.84
CA SER A 364 -15.19 24.18 13.95
C SER A 364 -14.52 22.80 13.81
N ASP A 365 -15.26 21.71 14.01
CA ASP A 365 -14.79 20.33 13.83
C ASP A 365 -15.44 19.70 12.57
N PRO A 366 -14.66 19.47 11.48
CA PRO A 366 -15.16 18.88 10.25
C PRO A 366 -15.72 17.46 10.39
N GLU A 367 -15.17 16.64 11.29
CA GLU A 367 -15.58 15.24 11.49
C GLU A 367 -16.90 15.16 12.25
N GLU A 368 -17.01 15.95 13.32
CA GLU A 368 -18.24 16.05 14.11
C GLU A 368 -19.40 16.57 13.25
N ARG A 369 -19.14 17.55 12.38
CA ARG A 369 -20.11 18.04 11.38
C ARG A 369 -20.58 16.93 10.46
N ALA A 370 -19.67 16.17 9.87
CA ALA A 370 -20.03 15.09 8.96
C ALA A 370 -20.90 14.02 9.64
N ARG A 371 -20.60 13.71 10.91
CA ARG A 371 -21.40 12.80 11.74
C ARG A 371 -22.80 13.33 12.00
N MET A 372 -22.94 14.60 12.39
CA MET A 372 -24.25 15.22 12.61
C MET A 372 -25.09 15.20 11.34
N VAL A 373 -24.55 15.66 10.21
CA VAL A 373 -25.24 15.65 8.91
C VAL A 373 -25.76 14.24 8.60
N ARG A 374 -24.90 13.21 8.71
CA ARG A 374 -25.28 11.82 8.41
C ARG A 374 -26.42 11.29 9.31
N VAL A 375 -26.39 11.60 10.60
CA VAL A 375 -27.41 11.15 11.57
C VAL A 375 -28.74 11.86 11.35
N PHE A 376 -28.71 13.18 11.16
CA PHE A 376 -29.93 13.99 10.97
C PHE A 376 -30.57 13.75 9.59
N GLU A 377 -29.79 13.57 8.52
CA GLU A 377 -30.31 13.19 7.18
C GLU A 377 -31.02 11.84 7.19
N ARG A 378 -30.46 10.84 7.89
CA ARG A 378 -31.10 9.51 8.05
C ARG A 378 -32.40 9.63 8.85
N GLY A 379 -32.40 10.49 9.87
CA GLY A 379 -33.49 10.71 10.81
C GLY A 379 -33.44 9.75 12.01
N LEU A 380 -33.55 10.30 13.21
CA LEU A 380 -33.36 9.57 14.48
C LEU A 380 -34.41 8.49 14.77
N GLY A 381 -35.53 8.47 14.03
CA GLY A 381 -36.59 7.47 14.17
C GLY A 381 -36.39 6.19 13.37
N LYS A 382 -35.43 6.18 12.42
CA LYS A 382 -35.15 5.01 11.56
C LYS A 382 -34.02 4.16 12.16
N PRO A 383 -34.08 2.82 12.02
CA PRO A 383 -32.97 1.97 12.43
C PRO A 383 -31.69 2.30 11.66
N SER A 384 -30.57 2.38 12.38
CA SER A 384 -29.22 2.44 11.78
C SER A 384 -28.74 1.09 11.24
N GLY A 385 -29.28 0.00 11.79
CA GLY A 385 -28.98 -1.37 11.40
C GLY A 385 -29.81 -2.36 12.20
N TYR A 386 -29.64 -3.65 11.93
CA TYR A 386 -30.30 -4.75 12.63
C TYR A 386 -29.27 -5.61 13.34
N VAL A 387 -29.60 -6.07 14.55
CA VAL A 387 -28.71 -6.80 15.44
C VAL A 387 -29.35 -8.14 15.80
N ILE A 388 -28.57 -9.20 15.69
CA ILE A 388 -28.97 -10.57 16.00
C ILE A 388 -28.07 -11.04 17.15
N PRO A 389 -28.54 -11.03 18.41
CA PRO A 389 -27.81 -11.64 19.51
C PRO A 389 -27.55 -13.10 19.17
N VAL A 390 -26.29 -13.51 19.09
CA VAL A 390 -25.96 -14.86 18.66
C VAL A 390 -24.70 -15.32 19.34
N GLN A 391 -24.73 -16.56 19.82
CA GLN A 391 -23.59 -17.25 20.40
C GLN A 391 -23.69 -18.74 20.06
N ARG A 392 -22.55 -19.44 20.03
CA ARG A 392 -22.55 -20.90 19.91
C ARG A 392 -22.77 -21.55 21.27
N TRP A 393 -23.54 -22.64 21.31
CA TRP A 393 -23.72 -23.43 22.53
C TRP A 393 -22.39 -24.11 22.92
N GLN A 394 -21.93 -23.92 24.17
CA GLN A 394 -20.60 -24.33 24.66
C GLN A 394 -20.55 -25.72 25.34
N ALA A 395 -21.53 -26.60 25.13
CA ALA A 395 -21.48 -27.95 25.71
C ALA A 395 -20.61 -28.91 24.88
N ALA A 396 -19.88 -29.80 25.57
CA ALA A 396 -18.95 -30.78 24.99
C ALA A 396 -19.60 -31.93 24.19
N ALA A 397 -20.92 -31.88 23.93
CA ALA A 397 -21.64 -32.90 23.17
C ALA A 397 -21.77 -32.50 21.68
N ASP A 398 -21.88 -33.49 20.79
CA ASP A 398 -21.95 -33.35 19.32
C ASP A 398 -23.10 -32.47 18.77
N ASP A 399 -23.99 -31.95 19.62
CA ASP A 399 -25.12 -31.10 19.22
C ASP A 399 -24.79 -29.60 19.35
N ARG A 400 -23.77 -29.14 18.61
CA ARG A 400 -23.38 -27.72 18.56
C ARG A 400 -24.44 -26.93 17.79
N ARG A 401 -25.28 -26.17 18.51
CA ARG A 401 -26.32 -25.30 17.92
C ARG A 401 -26.05 -23.82 18.18
N TRP A 402 -26.56 -22.96 17.30
CA TRP A 402 -26.62 -21.52 17.55
C TRP A 402 -27.71 -21.21 18.56
N ARG A 403 -27.46 -20.24 19.43
CA ARG A 403 -28.42 -19.74 20.41
C ARG A 403 -28.51 -18.22 20.35
N SER A 404 -29.66 -17.71 20.79
CA SER A 404 -29.93 -16.28 20.89
C SER A 404 -30.58 -15.95 22.23
N GLU A 405 -30.56 -14.66 22.61
CA GLU A 405 -31.27 -14.12 23.76
C GLU A 405 -32.10 -12.93 23.28
N LYS A 406 -33.39 -12.87 23.66
CA LYS A 406 -34.17 -11.63 23.51
C LYS A 406 -33.69 -10.62 24.56
N TRP A 407 -32.81 -9.71 24.15
CA TRP A 407 -32.26 -8.68 25.03
C TRP A 407 -33.37 -7.80 25.63
N LYS A 408 -33.44 -7.78 26.96
CA LYS A 408 -34.38 -6.93 27.70
C LYS A 408 -33.77 -5.54 27.90
N LEU A 409 -34.25 -4.58 27.14
CA LEU A 409 -33.72 -3.22 27.08
C LEU A 409 -34.53 -2.27 27.95
N ARG A 410 -33.87 -1.48 28.80
CA ARG A 410 -34.54 -0.56 29.74
C ARG A 410 -35.38 0.52 29.06
N ARG A 411 -34.93 1.01 27.89
CA ARG A 411 -35.60 2.04 27.09
C ARG A 411 -36.53 1.46 26.01
N GLY A 412 -36.78 0.15 26.03
CA GLY A 412 -37.62 -0.56 25.04
C GLY A 412 -37.02 -0.71 23.63
N LYS A 413 -36.05 0.13 23.25
CA LYS A 413 -35.30 0.07 21.99
C LYS A 413 -33.79 -0.05 22.23
N LEU A 414 -33.07 -0.56 21.23
CA LEU A 414 -31.61 -0.69 21.25
C LEU A 414 -30.98 0.62 20.75
N PHE A 415 -30.39 1.38 21.66
CA PHE A 415 -29.71 2.63 21.34
C PHE A 415 -28.20 2.42 21.31
N LEU A 416 -27.56 2.79 20.20
CA LEU A 416 -26.14 2.63 19.98
C LEU A 416 -25.34 3.63 20.81
N VAL A 417 -24.13 3.22 21.18
CA VAL A 417 -23.12 4.14 21.70
C VAL A 417 -22.77 5.14 20.57
N PRO A 418 -22.79 6.46 20.82
CA PRO A 418 -22.49 7.45 19.77
C PRO A 418 -21.08 7.28 19.18
N GLY A 419 -20.94 7.37 17.86
CA GLY A 419 -19.66 7.28 17.15
C GLY A 419 -19.82 6.84 15.70
N ASP A 420 -18.70 6.79 14.96
CA ASP A 420 -18.66 6.46 13.52
C ASP A 420 -18.29 5.00 13.22
N SER A 421 -17.98 4.21 14.25
CA SER A 421 -17.66 2.79 14.08
C SER A 421 -18.88 1.96 13.63
N PRO A 422 -18.67 0.78 13.03
CA PRO A 422 -19.74 -0.14 12.70
C PRO A 422 -20.71 -0.41 13.87
N VAL A 423 -21.99 -0.65 13.57
CA VAL A 423 -23.03 -0.95 14.58
C VAL A 423 -22.57 -2.01 15.60
N GLY A 424 -21.89 -3.06 15.17
CA GLY A 424 -21.41 -4.14 16.03
C GLY A 424 -20.41 -3.71 17.12
N TYR A 425 -19.60 -2.67 16.87
CA TYR A 425 -18.71 -2.08 17.89
C TYR A 425 -19.41 -1.08 18.81
N ARG A 426 -20.60 -0.60 18.43
CA ARG A 426 -21.37 0.42 19.16
C ARG A 426 -22.51 -0.19 20.00
N LEU A 427 -22.53 -1.51 20.19
CA LEU A 427 -23.57 -2.18 20.96
C LEU A 427 -23.45 -1.88 22.47
N PRO A 428 -24.53 -1.43 23.14
CA PRO A 428 -24.51 -1.07 24.56
C PRO A 428 -24.60 -2.31 25.47
N LEU A 429 -23.66 -3.24 25.37
CA LEU A 429 -23.71 -4.52 26.09
C LEU A 429 -23.79 -4.34 27.63
N GLY A 430 -23.23 -3.25 28.16
CA GLY A 430 -23.32 -2.90 29.59
C GLY A 430 -24.71 -2.45 30.07
N SER A 431 -25.65 -2.17 29.14
CA SER A 431 -27.03 -1.80 29.47
C SER A 431 -27.96 -3.02 29.62
N LEU A 432 -27.47 -4.21 29.27
CA LEU A 432 -28.20 -5.46 29.39
C LEU A 432 -28.28 -5.90 30.87
N PRO A 433 -29.20 -6.83 31.22
CA PRO A 433 -29.28 -7.37 32.58
C PRO A 433 -27.93 -7.87 33.08
N HIS A 434 -27.60 -7.51 34.31
CA HIS A 434 -26.33 -7.88 34.94
C HIS A 434 -26.20 -9.41 35.04
N VAL A 435 -25.06 -9.92 34.60
CA VAL A 435 -24.68 -11.34 34.71
C VAL A 435 -23.56 -11.44 35.74
N PRO A 436 -23.68 -12.31 36.76
CA PRO A 436 -22.59 -12.55 37.70
C PRO A 436 -21.31 -12.96 36.97
N ALA A 437 -20.14 -12.49 37.43
CA ALA A 437 -18.86 -12.74 36.75
C ALA A 437 -18.58 -14.22 36.44
N LYS A 438 -19.02 -15.15 37.31
CA LYS A 438 -18.88 -16.59 37.12
C LYS A 438 -19.74 -17.18 36.00
N ALA A 439 -20.85 -16.52 35.66
CA ALA A 439 -21.79 -16.93 34.62
C ALA A 439 -21.64 -16.08 33.35
N TYR A 440 -20.64 -15.17 33.31
CA TYR A 440 -20.41 -14.35 32.14
C TYR A 440 -19.87 -15.22 31.00
N PRO A 441 -20.48 -15.18 29.81
CA PRO A 441 -20.19 -16.12 28.73
C PRO A 441 -18.92 -15.67 27.96
N HIS A 442 -17.77 -15.79 28.60
CA HIS A 442 -16.49 -15.44 27.98
C HIS A 442 -16.18 -16.37 26.80
N ILE A 443 -15.61 -15.78 25.73
CA ILE A 443 -15.06 -16.54 24.62
C ILE A 443 -13.59 -16.80 24.94
N HIS A 444 -13.25 -18.07 25.08
CA HIS A 444 -11.90 -18.51 25.31
C HIS A 444 -11.31 -18.95 23.97
N PRO A 445 -10.10 -18.49 23.59
CA PRO A 445 -9.43 -19.02 22.41
C PRO A 445 -9.22 -20.52 22.53
N GLN A 446 -9.41 -21.24 21.42
CA GLN A 446 -9.12 -22.67 21.35
C GLN A 446 -7.63 -22.94 21.63
N ASP A 447 -7.33 -24.04 22.34
CA ASP A 447 -5.96 -24.44 22.65
C ASP A 447 -5.16 -24.67 21.33
N PRO A 448 -3.98 -24.02 21.17
CA PRO A 448 -3.10 -24.26 20.02
C PRO A 448 -2.62 -25.71 19.88
N LEU A 449 -2.57 -26.48 20.97
CA LEU A 449 -2.10 -27.88 20.99
C LEU A 449 -3.22 -28.91 20.86
N GLU A 450 -4.49 -28.49 20.87
CA GLU A 450 -5.62 -29.39 20.68
C GLU A 450 -5.54 -30.05 19.28
N PRO A 451 -5.67 -31.38 19.17
CA PRO A 451 -5.74 -32.04 17.87
C PRO A 451 -6.92 -31.52 17.05
N ARG A 452 -6.66 -31.09 15.82
CA ARG A 452 -7.68 -30.57 14.90
C ARG A 452 -7.94 -31.58 13.79
N GLY A 453 -9.19 -31.97 13.64
CA GLY A 453 -9.64 -32.78 12.52
C GLY A 453 -9.70 -31.97 11.21
N PRO A 454 -10.02 -32.61 10.09
CA PRO A 454 -10.33 -31.89 8.86
C PRO A 454 -11.50 -30.93 9.11
N LEU A 455 -11.43 -29.74 8.49
CA LEU A 455 -12.57 -28.82 8.47
C LEU A 455 -13.74 -29.49 7.72
N PRO A 456 -14.99 -29.22 8.10
CA PRO A 456 -16.14 -29.70 7.34
C PRO A 456 -15.99 -29.35 5.85
N GLY A 457 -16.14 -30.36 4.99
CA GLY A 457 -16.23 -30.15 3.54
C GLY A 457 -17.43 -29.23 3.27
N SER A 458 -17.27 -28.30 2.30
CA SER A 458 -18.18 -27.21 1.94
C SER A 458 -19.41 -27.12 2.87
N PHE A 459 -19.45 -26.16 3.80
CA PHE A 459 -20.64 -25.92 4.64
C PHE A 459 -21.84 -25.72 3.70
N ALA A 460 -22.59 -26.79 3.45
CA ALA A 460 -23.81 -26.74 2.69
C ALA A 460 -24.81 -26.09 3.63
N PRO A 461 -25.51 -25.03 3.22
CA PRO A 461 -26.45 -24.36 4.10
C PRO A 461 -27.44 -25.40 4.61
N ALA A 462 -27.51 -25.57 5.94
CA ALA A 462 -28.55 -26.39 6.53
C ALA A 462 -29.89 -25.84 6.03
N PRO A 463 -30.79 -26.67 5.47
CA PRO A 463 -32.10 -26.19 5.07
C PRO A 463 -32.79 -25.62 6.32
N PRO A 464 -33.52 -24.49 6.19
CA PRO A 464 -34.31 -23.98 7.30
C PRO A 464 -35.21 -25.11 7.81
N PRO A 465 -35.33 -25.31 9.13
CA PRO A 465 -36.15 -26.38 9.67
C PRO A 465 -37.56 -26.24 9.11
N ALA A 466 -38.00 -27.24 8.34
CA ALA A 466 -39.33 -27.27 7.76
C ALA A 466 -40.35 -27.15 8.90
N GLY A 467 -41.21 -26.13 8.81
CA GLY A 467 -42.16 -25.74 9.85
C GLY A 467 -42.86 -26.93 10.50
N GLY A 468 -42.57 -27.13 11.78
CA GLY A 468 -43.19 -28.14 12.62
C GLY A 468 -43.03 -27.71 14.06
N ILE A 469 -44.07 -27.08 14.61
CA ILE A 469 -44.20 -26.82 16.04
C ILE A 469 -44.22 -28.20 16.72
N SER A 470 -43.07 -28.69 17.19
CA SER A 470 -43.07 -29.82 18.11
C SER A 470 -43.30 -29.24 19.49
N ALA A 471 -44.57 -29.26 19.89
CA ALA A 471 -44.98 -29.07 21.26
C ALA A 471 -44.11 -29.95 22.16
N VAL A 472 -43.58 -29.34 23.23
CA VAL A 472 -42.86 -30.02 24.30
C VAL A 472 -43.74 -31.17 24.80
N ALA A 473 -43.46 -32.38 24.30
CA ALA A 473 -44.06 -33.60 24.80
C ALA A 473 -43.43 -33.89 26.17
N ALA A 474 -44.29 -34.23 27.13
CA ALA A 474 -43.97 -34.57 28.51
C ALA A 474 -42.79 -35.56 28.64
N PRO A 475 -42.03 -35.51 29.75
CA PRO A 475 -40.88 -36.37 29.94
C PRO A 475 -41.28 -37.85 29.96
N PRO A 476 -40.50 -38.75 29.33
CA PRO A 476 -40.76 -40.20 29.39
C PRO A 476 -40.47 -40.74 30.81
N PRO A 477 -41.10 -41.86 31.20
CA PRO A 477 -40.92 -42.44 32.53
C PRO A 477 -39.52 -43.04 32.69
N ALA A 478 -39.03 -42.96 33.92
CA ALA A 478 -37.72 -43.42 34.37
C ALA A 478 -37.37 -44.84 33.88
N ALA A 479 -36.29 -44.94 33.11
CA ALA A 479 -35.61 -46.21 32.86
C ALA A 479 -34.71 -46.56 34.05
N SER A 480 -34.72 -47.86 34.37
CA SER A 480 -34.07 -48.48 35.54
C SER A 480 -32.54 -48.32 35.57
N PRO A 481 -31.90 -48.38 36.75
CA PRO A 481 -30.49 -48.06 36.91
C PRO A 481 -29.59 -49.13 36.26
N VAL A 482 -28.77 -48.68 35.30
CA VAL A 482 -27.64 -49.46 34.77
C VAL A 482 -26.57 -49.54 35.87
N GLN A 483 -26.14 -50.77 36.19
CA GLN A 483 -25.09 -51.04 37.17
C GLN A 483 -23.77 -50.33 36.78
N PRO A 484 -23.05 -49.71 37.74
CA PRO A 484 -21.74 -49.17 37.46
C PRO A 484 -20.70 -50.29 37.36
N SER A 485 -20.05 -50.36 36.20
CA SER A 485 -18.81 -51.10 35.97
C SER A 485 -17.73 -50.63 36.95
N ARG A 486 -17.10 -51.57 37.66
CA ARG A 486 -16.00 -51.33 38.60
C ARG A 486 -14.84 -50.56 37.94
N PRO A 487 -14.28 -49.52 38.58
CA PRO A 487 -12.95 -49.02 38.25
C PRO A 487 -11.87 -49.89 38.89
N GLY A 488 -10.79 -50.14 38.14
CA GLY A 488 -9.57 -50.75 38.64
C GLY A 488 -8.92 -49.90 39.74
N ALA A 489 -8.30 -50.58 40.70
CA ALA A 489 -7.69 -49.98 41.88
C ALA A 489 -6.56 -49.01 41.53
N ALA A 490 -6.62 -47.80 42.09
CA ALA A 490 -5.50 -46.88 42.28
C ALA A 490 -5.27 -46.68 43.80
N PRO A 491 -4.03 -46.39 44.24
CA PRO A 491 -3.66 -46.42 45.65
C PRO A 491 -4.24 -45.25 46.47
N ALA A 492 -4.49 -45.53 47.74
CA ALA A 492 -5.13 -44.63 48.70
C ALA A 492 -4.29 -43.39 49.01
N GLY A 493 -4.90 -42.19 48.93
CA GLY A 493 -4.28 -40.97 49.47
C GLY A 493 -4.67 -39.60 48.88
N SER A 494 -5.89 -39.35 48.40
CA SER A 494 -6.28 -37.99 47.99
C SER A 494 -7.72 -37.66 48.40
N PRO A 495 -8.01 -36.43 48.88
CA PRO A 495 -9.33 -36.06 49.36
C PRO A 495 -10.33 -36.05 48.20
N ALA A 496 -11.47 -36.68 48.39
CA ALA A 496 -12.57 -36.69 47.43
C ALA A 496 -13.05 -35.26 47.20
N GLN A 497 -12.93 -34.77 45.96
CA GLN A 497 -13.62 -33.56 45.53
C GLN A 497 -15.11 -33.90 45.39
N ASP A 498 -15.95 -33.24 46.17
CA ASP A 498 -17.39 -33.26 45.98
C ASP A 498 -17.71 -32.68 44.59
N ILE A 499 -18.19 -33.54 43.70
CA ILE A 499 -18.79 -33.10 42.44
C ILE A 499 -20.17 -32.53 42.81
N VAL A 500 -20.22 -31.21 42.97
CA VAL A 500 -21.48 -30.47 43.05
C VAL A 500 -22.04 -30.38 41.64
N GLU A 501 -23.06 -31.17 41.32
CA GLU A 501 -23.88 -30.95 40.14
C GLU A 501 -24.53 -29.55 40.26
N GLN A 502 -24.07 -28.61 39.44
CA GLN A 502 -24.67 -27.29 39.33
C GLN A 502 -25.83 -27.35 38.34
N GLU A 503 -27.03 -27.03 38.80
CA GLU A 503 -28.16 -26.67 37.96
C GLU A 503 -27.80 -25.40 37.15
N LEU A 504 -27.59 -25.54 35.84
CA LEU A 504 -27.31 -24.46 34.90
C LEU A 504 -28.55 -23.55 34.74
N GLY A 505 -28.58 -22.48 35.53
CA GLY A 505 -29.54 -21.39 35.37
C GLY A 505 -29.27 -20.57 34.10
N ALA A 506 -30.33 -20.33 33.33
CA ALA A 506 -30.46 -19.41 32.18
C ALA A 506 -29.17 -18.75 31.65
N GLU A 507 -28.62 -19.33 30.59
CA GLU A 507 -27.38 -18.90 29.96
C GLU A 507 -27.59 -17.62 29.12
N SER A 508 -26.82 -16.56 29.42
CA SER A 508 -26.95 -15.24 28.79
C SER A 508 -26.10 -15.12 27.52
N VAL A 509 -26.52 -14.32 26.53
CA VAL A 509 -25.79 -14.05 25.28
C VAL A 509 -25.24 -12.62 25.27
N ARG A 510 -23.92 -12.47 25.12
CA ARG A 510 -23.23 -11.16 25.13
C ARG A 510 -22.47 -10.85 23.84
N THR A 511 -22.74 -11.60 22.78
CA THR A 511 -22.25 -11.38 21.43
C THR A 511 -23.42 -11.19 20.47
N ALA A 512 -23.19 -10.49 19.38
CA ALA A 512 -24.19 -10.29 18.35
C ALA A 512 -23.56 -10.11 16.98
N LEU A 513 -24.27 -10.58 15.97
CA LEU A 513 -24.06 -10.24 14.58
C LEU A 513 -24.87 -8.99 14.27
N SER A 514 -24.36 -8.09 13.44
CA SER A 514 -25.15 -6.93 13.00
C SER A 514 -25.05 -6.69 11.51
N ILE A 515 -26.12 -6.16 10.93
CA ILE A 515 -26.20 -5.83 9.51
C ILE A 515 -26.60 -4.37 9.39
N GLU A 516 -25.82 -3.59 8.64
CA GLU A 516 -26.08 -2.18 8.39
C GLU A 516 -25.79 -1.79 6.95
N VAL A 517 -26.31 -0.64 6.52
CA VAL A 517 -25.89 -0.01 5.26
C VAL A 517 -24.97 1.15 5.59
N ARG A 518 -23.75 1.08 5.05
CA ARG A 518 -22.72 2.10 5.23
C ARG A 518 -22.14 2.47 3.88
N ASP A 519 -22.16 3.77 3.58
CA ASP A 519 -21.69 4.34 2.31
C ASP A 519 -22.28 3.65 1.06
N GLY A 520 -23.54 3.19 1.16
CA GLY A 520 -24.25 2.51 0.07
C GLY A 520 -23.97 1.02 -0.06
N VAL A 521 -23.18 0.43 0.85
CA VAL A 521 -22.85 -1.00 0.86
C VAL A 521 -23.50 -1.69 2.06
N LEU A 522 -23.97 -2.93 1.87
CA LEU A 522 -24.51 -3.78 2.92
C LEU A 522 -23.37 -4.46 3.68
N CYS A 523 -23.16 -4.08 4.94
CA CYS A 523 -22.09 -4.60 5.77
C CYS A 523 -22.65 -5.59 6.80
N VAL A 524 -22.03 -6.77 6.90
CA VAL A 524 -22.34 -7.81 7.89
C VAL A 524 -21.18 -7.91 8.88
N PHE A 525 -21.44 -7.47 10.10
CA PHE A 525 -20.49 -7.51 11.21
C PHE A 525 -20.58 -8.83 11.96
N LEU A 526 -19.49 -9.58 11.96
CA LEU A 526 -19.39 -10.87 12.62
C LEU A 526 -19.03 -10.75 14.10
N PRO A 527 -19.68 -11.54 14.98
CA PRO A 527 -19.29 -11.66 16.38
C PRO A 527 -17.99 -12.47 16.52
N PRO A 528 -17.29 -12.34 17.65
CA PRO A 528 -16.22 -13.26 17.98
C PRO A 528 -16.77 -14.67 18.19
N VAL A 529 -16.02 -15.67 17.74
CA VAL A 529 -16.31 -17.09 17.93
C VAL A 529 -15.05 -17.81 18.41
N GLU A 530 -15.23 -18.95 19.07
CA GLU A 530 -14.14 -19.72 19.66
C GLU A 530 -13.39 -20.57 18.62
N ARG A 531 -14.13 -21.23 17.71
CA ARG A 531 -13.58 -22.17 16.74
C ARG A 531 -13.79 -21.70 15.30
N LEU A 532 -12.88 -22.10 14.42
CA LEU A 532 -12.95 -21.79 13.00
C LEU A 532 -14.19 -22.40 12.33
N GLU A 533 -14.58 -23.61 12.72
CA GLU A 533 -15.76 -24.28 12.18
C GLU A 533 -17.04 -23.46 12.39
N ASP A 534 -17.19 -22.82 13.55
CA ASP A 534 -18.34 -21.96 13.83
C ASP A 534 -18.28 -20.65 13.01
N TYR A 535 -17.08 -20.12 12.76
CA TYR A 535 -16.90 -18.97 11.88
C TYR A 535 -17.31 -19.30 10.44
N LEU A 536 -16.87 -20.44 9.92
CA LEU A 536 -17.19 -20.89 8.56
C LEU A 536 -18.69 -21.16 8.38
N ASP A 537 -19.37 -21.65 9.41
CA ASP A 537 -20.84 -21.83 9.41
C ASP A 537 -21.59 -20.49 9.32
N LEU A 538 -21.12 -19.45 10.02
CA LEU A 538 -21.63 -18.09 9.87
C LEU A 538 -21.42 -17.57 8.45
N ILE A 539 -20.21 -17.72 7.90
CA ILE A 539 -19.92 -17.26 6.54
C ILE A 539 -20.80 -17.95 5.51
N ALA A 540 -20.93 -19.28 5.59
CA ALA A 540 -21.80 -20.03 4.68
C ALA A 540 -23.26 -19.61 4.80
N SER A 541 -23.73 -19.33 6.01
CA SER A 541 -25.08 -18.84 6.25
C SER A 541 -25.29 -17.44 5.65
N ILE A 542 -24.29 -16.55 5.77
CA ILE A 542 -24.33 -15.20 5.20
C ILE A 542 -24.31 -15.27 3.67
N GLU A 543 -23.39 -16.04 3.08
CA GLU A 543 -23.29 -16.20 1.63
C GLU A 543 -24.60 -16.73 1.04
N ALA A 544 -25.19 -17.78 1.62
CA ALA A 544 -26.46 -18.33 1.16
C ALA A 544 -27.61 -17.31 1.24
N THR A 545 -27.64 -16.50 2.29
CA THR A 545 -28.68 -15.47 2.49
C THR A 545 -28.48 -14.28 1.53
N ALA A 546 -27.23 -13.91 1.27
CA ALA A 546 -26.87 -12.91 0.27
C ALA A 546 -27.22 -13.37 -1.15
N GLU A 547 -27.03 -14.66 -1.45
CA GLU A 547 -27.39 -15.27 -2.74
C GLU A 547 -28.91 -15.25 -2.96
N GLU A 548 -29.70 -15.66 -1.97
CA GLU A 548 -31.17 -15.65 -2.04
C GLU A 548 -31.75 -14.23 -2.16
N SER A 549 -31.14 -13.25 -1.48
CA SER A 549 -31.57 -11.85 -1.56
C SER A 549 -31.03 -11.10 -2.78
N GLY A 550 -30.05 -11.68 -3.49
CA GLY A 550 -29.34 -11.03 -4.60
C GLY A 550 -28.59 -9.77 -4.19
N GLN A 551 -28.23 -9.62 -2.91
CA GLN A 551 -27.55 -8.45 -2.38
C GLN A 551 -26.07 -8.76 -2.12
N PRO A 552 -25.13 -8.03 -2.74
CA PRO A 552 -23.72 -8.17 -2.42
C PRO A 552 -23.43 -7.55 -1.03
N VAL A 553 -22.50 -8.14 -0.29
CA VAL A 553 -22.18 -7.75 1.08
C VAL A 553 -20.68 -7.55 1.30
N HIS A 554 -20.35 -6.75 2.33
CA HIS A 554 -19.03 -6.72 2.95
C HIS A 554 -19.07 -7.49 4.27
N ILE A 555 -18.11 -8.37 4.48
CA ILE A 555 -17.89 -9.04 5.76
C ILE A 555 -16.94 -8.20 6.60
N GLU A 556 -17.33 -7.88 7.83
CA GLU A 556 -16.53 -7.08 8.76
C GLU A 556 -16.65 -7.58 10.21
N GLY A 557 -16.04 -6.85 11.14
CA GLY A 557 -16.08 -7.14 12.57
C GLY A 557 -14.89 -7.96 13.03
N TYR A 558 -15.17 -9.03 13.79
CA TYR A 558 -14.12 -9.88 14.32
C TYR A 558 -13.58 -10.82 13.24
N SER A 559 -12.25 -10.89 13.13
CA SER A 559 -11.58 -11.82 12.22
C SER A 559 -11.77 -13.28 12.67
N PRO A 560 -11.57 -14.27 11.76
CA PRO A 560 -11.55 -15.68 12.13
C PRO A 560 -10.58 -15.92 13.30
N PRO A 561 -10.92 -16.82 14.25
CA PRO A 561 -9.97 -17.23 15.27
C PRO A 561 -8.72 -17.84 14.63
N HIS A 562 -7.58 -17.69 15.30
CA HIS A 562 -6.31 -18.20 14.77
C HIS A 562 -6.35 -19.73 14.56
N ASP A 563 -6.13 -20.15 13.33
CA ASP A 563 -6.12 -21.56 12.95
C ASP A 563 -5.07 -21.83 11.86
N PRO A 564 -4.19 -22.86 12.01
CA PRO A 564 -3.16 -23.14 11.03
C PRO A 564 -3.73 -23.69 9.70
N ARG A 565 -5.00 -24.10 9.67
CA ARG A 565 -5.68 -24.54 8.44
C ARG A 565 -6.13 -23.36 7.55
N LEU A 566 -5.90 -22.11 7.99
CA LEU A 566 -6.16 -20.89 7.23
C LEU A 566 -4.87 -20.13 6.90
N ASN A 567 -4.81 -19.65 5.67
CA ASN A 567 -3.87 -18.62 5.27
C ASN A 567 -4.54 -17.24 5.28
N VAL A 568 -3.71 -16.19 5.41
CA VAL A 568 -4.17 -14.81 5.38
C VAL A 568 -3.20 -13.91 4.61
N ILE A 569 -3.74 -13.02 3.78
CA ILE A 569 -3.05 -11.85 3.23
C ILE A 569 -3.77 -10.62 3.75
N LYS A 570 -3.04 -9.58 4.16
CA LYS A 570 -3.63 -8.30 4.55
C LYS A 570 -3.11 -7.17 3.69
N VAL A 571 -4.00 -6.31 3.23
CA VAL A 571 -3.69 -5.08 2.50
C VAL A 571 -4.09 -3.90 3.39
N THR A 572 -3.11 -3.09 3.76
CA THR A 572 -3.24 -2.02 4.76
C THR A 572 -2.66 -0.70 4.25
N PRO A 573 -3.23 0.44 4.67
CA PRO A 573 -2.69 1.75 4.36
C PRO A 573 -1.60 2.12 5.36
N ASP A 574 -0.42 2.46 4.84
CA ASP A 574 0.68 3.02 5.62
C ASP A 574 1.14 4.36 5.03
N PRO A 575 1.86 5.20 5.79
CA PRO A 575 2.32 6.51 5.30
C PRO A 575 3.06 6.37 3.97
N GLY A 576 2.55 7.02 2.93
CA GLY A 576 3.12 7.00 1.59
C GLY A 576 2.92 5.73 0.76
N VAL A 577 2.43 4.63 1.34
CA VAL A 577 2.34 3.34 0.64
C VAL A 577 1.03 2.58 0.91
N ILE A 578 0.73 1.59 0.08
CA ILE A 578 -0.13 0.47 0.42
C ILE A 578 0.78 -0.70 0.77
N GLU A 579 0.64 -1.27 1.96
CA GLU A 579 1.40 -2.43 2.41
C GLU A 579 0.59 -3.71 2.21
N VAL A 580 1.26 -4.77 1.74
CA VAL A 580 0.67 -6.11 1.62
C VAL A 580 1.43 -7.06 2.52
N ASN A 581 0.80 -7.49 3.60
CA ASN A 581 1.32 -8.54 4.47
C ASN A 581 1.01 -9.89 3.82
N ILE A 582 2.04 -10.58 3.31
CA ILE A 582 1.86 -11.86 2.62
C ILE A 582 1.84 -13.03 3.61
N HIS A 583 1.11 -14.09 3.25
CA HIS A 583 1.12 -15.35 4.00
C HIS A 583 2.54 -15.97 4.01
N PRO A 584 2.94 -16.64 5.10
CA PRO A 584 4.29 -17.19 5.22
C PRO A 584 4.58 -18.32 4.23
N ALA A 585 5.75 -18.25 3.58
CA ALA A 585 6.33 -19.35 2.81
C ALA A 585 6.98 -20.37 3.75
N LYS A 586 6.88 -21.66 3.41
CA LYS A 586 7.47 -22.77 4.18
C LYS A 586 8.83 -23.24 3.64
N ASN A 587 9.22 -22.80 2.45
CA ASN A 587 10.48 -23.13 1.78
C ASN A 587 10.85 -22.06 0.74
N TRP A 588 12.06 -22.14 0.18
CA TRP A 588 12.56 -21.21 -0.83
C TRP A 588 11.66 -21.09 -2.07
N GLU A 589 11.25 -22.23 -2.66
CA GLU A 589 10.39 -22.27 -3.84
C GLU A 589 9.08 -21.49 -3.63
N GLN A 590 8.43 -21.69 -2.48
CA GLN A 590 7.23 -20.95 -2.11
C GLN A 590 7.50 -19.46 -1.94
N ALA A 591 8.63 -19.08 -1.33
CA ALA A 591 8.98 -17.66 -1.16
C ALA A 591 9.10 -16.97 -2.53
N VAL A 592 9.81 -17.58 -3.47
CA VAL A 592 9.95 -17.07 -4.84
C VAL A 592 8.59 -16.99 -5.54
N ALA A 593 7.77 -18.04 -5.45
CA ALA A 593 6.45 -18.09 -6.09
C ALA A 593 5.48 -17.04 -5.51
N ILE A 594 5.49 -16.82 -4.19
CA ILE A 594 4.67 -15.82 -3.52
C ILE A 594 5.14 -14.41 -3.92
N THR A 595 6.44 -14.13 -3.83
CA THR A 595 6.97 -12.82 -4.22
C THR A 595 6.65 -12.49 -5.67
N ARG A 596 6.91 -13.41 -6.61
CA ARG A 596 6.56 -13.20 -8.04
C ARG A 596 5.06 -12.98 -8.23
N GLY A 597 4.23 -13.81 -7.62
CA GLY A 597 2.77 -13.71 -7.75
C GLY A 597 2.16 -12.42 -7.17
N VAL A 598 2.84 -11.74 -6.25
CA VAL A 598 2.40 -10.45 -5.70
C VAL A 598 2.68 -9.29 -6.66
N TYR A 599 3.75 -9.38 -7.46
CA TYR A 599 4.13 -8.36 -8.45
C TYR A 599 3.52 -8.57 -9.85
N GLU A 600 2.92 -9.73 -10.12
CA GLU A 600 2.11 -10.04 -11.31
C GLU A 600 0.79 -9.26 -11.36
#